data_AF-A0A7V6GCP2-F1
#
_entry.id   AF-A0A7V6GCP2-F1
#
_cell.length_a   1.000
_cell.length_b   1.000
_cell.length_c   1.000
_cell.angle_alpha   90.00
_cell.angle_beta   90.00
_cell.angle_gamma   90.00
#
_symmetry.space_group_name_H-M   'P 1'
#
loop_
_entity.id
_entity.type
_entity.pdbx_description
1 polymer ?
#
loop_
_entity_poly.entity_id
_entity_poly.type
_entity_poly.pdbx_seq_one_letter_code
_entity_poly.pdbx_strand_id
1 'polypeptide(L)'
;MTEHALLSASGADRWINCPPSARLEEAMDEESSEYAKEGSFAHSLAETYLAYHLGLIKKSEFNKRLKKLKQDPFYSQELDDYVKVYTDFAIEKINEARARTPDAVVLLEMKLDYSEWVPGGFGTGDLVLVSDDV
;
A
#
# COMPACT_ATOMS: atom_id res chain seq x y z
N MET A 1 -4.36 7.86 15.83
CA MET A 1 -3.35 8.44 14.92
C MET A 1 -2.43 7.30 14.53
N THR A 2 -2.21 7.12 13.23
CA THR A 2 -1.16 6.23 12.72
C THR A 2 0.18 6.78 13.17
N GLU A 3 1.03 5.94 13.76
CA GLU A 3 2.38 6.35 14.14
C GLU A 3 3.22 6.43 12.86
N HIS A 4 3.75 7.60 12.54
CA HIS A 4 4.70 7.78 11.45
C HIS A 4 6.13 7.85 12.01
N ALA A 5 7.06 7.18 11.33
CA ALA A 5 8.48 7.37 11.64
C ALA A 5 8.87 8.83 11.36
N LEU A 6 9.71 9.42 12.20
CA LEU A 6 10.24 10.78 12.01
C LEU A 6 10.85 10.95 10.61
N LEU A 7 11.63 9.96 10.18
CA LEU A 7 12.23 9.88 8.87
C LEU A 7 11.47 8.85 8.04
N SER A 8 10.18 9.11 7.81
CA SER A 8 9.29 8.20 7.09
C SER A 8 9.70 7.99 5.63
N ALA A 9 9.41 6.81 5.09
CA ALA A 9 9.73 6.45 3.71
C ALA A 9 8.99 7.34 2.70
N SER A 10 7.71 7.64 2.92
CA SER A 10 6.93 8.55 2.07
C SER A 10 7.40 10.00 2.17
N GLY A 11 8.02 10.39 3.29
CA GLY A 11 8.64 11.69 3.50
C GLY A 11 10.09 11.80 3.00
N ALA A 12 10.68 10.71 2.49
CA ALA A 12 12.11 10.61 2.21
C ALA A 12 12.67 11.74 1.37
N ASP A 13 12.00 12.06 0.27
CA ASP A 13 12.44 13.15 -0.61
C ASP A 13 12.55 14.49 0.13
N ARG A 14 11.62 14.80 1.05
CA ARG A 14 11.63 16.06 1.80
C ARG A 14 12.79 16.12 2.79
N TRP A 15 12.92 15.12 3.67
CA TRP A 15 13.94 15.16 4.72
C TRP A 15 15.35 14.83 4.21
N ILE A 16 15.51 14.15 3.07
CA ILE A 16 16.83 14.00 2.42
C ILE A 16 17.33 15.36 1.91
N ASN A 17 16.46 16.14 1.28
CA ASN A 17 16.81 17.45 0.72
C ASN A 17 16.85 18.56 1.78
N CYS A 18 16.07 18.45 2.85
CA CYS A 18 16.05 19.38 3.97
C CYS A 18 15.97 18.62 5.32
N PRO A 19 17.07 18.08 5.84
CA PRO A 19 17.05 17.27 7.07
C PRO A 19 16.36 17.93 8.28
N PRO A 20 16.49 19.24 8.51
CA PRO A 20 15.75 19.90 9.60
C PRO A 20 14.23 19.90 9.45
N SER A 21 13.68 19.70 8.23
CA SER A 21 12.24 19.74 7.99
C SER A 21 11.49 18.66 8.75
N ALA A 22 12.08 17.46 8.92
CA ALA A 22 11.47 16.37 9.67
C ALA A 22 11.12 16.77 11.12
N ARG A 23 12.01 17.52 11.78
CA ARG A 23 11.78 18.03 13.15
C ARG A 23 10.80 19.19 13.21
N LEU A 24 10.74 20.00 12.15
CA LEU A 24 9.76 21.08 12.06
C LEU A 24 8.34 20.53 11.90
N GLU A 25 8.18 19.46 11.13
CA GLU A 25 6.89 18.80 10.90
C GLU A 25 6.35 18.11 12.16
N GLU A 26 7.19 17.61 13.07
CA GLU A 26 6.74 17.00 14.35
C GLU A 26 5.88 17.94 15.22
N ALA A 27 6.08 19.25 15.10
CA ALA A 27 5.33 20.24 15.86
C ALA A 27 4.02 20.66 15.17
N MET A 28 3.74 20.13 13.98
CA MET A 28 2.54 20.42 13.19
C MET A 28 1.53 19.30 13.33
N ASP A 29 0.24 19.65 13.34
CA ASP A 29 -0.83 18.65 13.31
C ASP A 29 -0.88 17.97 11.93
N GLU A 30 -1.05 16.64 11.91
CA GLU A 30 -1.28 15.91 10.67
C GLU A 30 -2.66 16.24 10.09
N GLU A 31 -2.67 16.99 8.99
CA GLU A 31 -3.88 17.25 8.23
C GLU A 31 -4.02 16.27 7.06
N SER A 32 -5.12 15.51 7.04
CA SER A 32 -5.48 14.69 5.89
C SER A 32 -6.36 15.49 4.94
N SER A 33 -5.95 15.57 3.67
CA SER A 33 -6.82 16.05 2.59
C SER A 33 -7.86 15.00 2.21
N GLU A 34 -8.92 15.41 1.49
CA GLU A 34 -9.87 14.47 0.89
C GLU A 34 -9.19 13.53 -0.10
N TYR A 35 -8.19 14.00 -0.84
CA TYR A 35 -7.39 13.18 -1.76
C TYR A 35 -6.56 12.11 -1.04
N ALA A 36 -6.00 12.42 0.14
CA ALA A 36 -5.29 11.43 0.94
C ALA A 36 -6.24 10.32 1.47
N LYS A 37 -7.48 10.69 1.81
CA LYS A 37 -8.52 9.73 2.21
C LYS A 37 -8.98 8.87 1.03
N GLU A 38 -9.19 9.48 -0.13
CA GLU A 38 -9.51 8.78 -1.38
C GLU A 38 -8.40 7.78 -1.77
N GLY A 39 -7.13 8.17 -1.65
CA GLY A 39 -5.99 7.27 -1.85
C GLY A 39 -5.98 6.09 -0.88
N SER A 40 -6.24 6.35 0.41
CA SER A 40 -6.36 5.29 1.43
C SER A 40 -7.50 4.32 1.13
N PHE A 41 -8.62 4.83 0.60
CA PHE A 41 -9.74 4.02 0.13
C PHE A 41 -9.35 3.18 -1.10
N ALA A 42 -8.65 3.77 -2.06
CA ALA A 42 -8.16 3.07 -3.25
C ALA A 42 -7.21 1.91 -2.88
N HIS A 43 -6.31 2.11 -1.91
CA HIS A 43 -5.44 1.04 -1.40
C HIS A 43 -6.27 -0.10 -0.79
N SER A 44 -7.26 0.22 0.06
CA SER A 44 -8.16 -0.79 0.65
C SER A 44 -8.94 -1.59 -0.39
N LEU A 45 -9.36 -0.94 -1.48
CA LEU A 45 -10.04 -1.58 -2.61
C LEU A 45 -9.08 -2.50 -3.37
N ALA A 46 -7.87 -2.02 -3.68
CA ALA A 46 -6.84 -2.81 -4.35
C ALA A 46 -6.41 -4.04 -3.53
N GLU A 47 -6.18 -3.87 -2.23
CA GLU A 47 -5.87 -4.96 -1.29
C GLU A 47 -6.97 -6.02 -1.33
N THR A 48 -8.25 -5.62 -1.34
CA THR A 48 -9.38 -6.55 -1.39
C THR A 48 -9.37 -7.38 -2.68
N TYR A 49 -9.06 -6.77 -3.83
CA TYR A 49 -8.93 -7.46 -5.12
C TYR A 49 -7.73 -8.42 -5.13
N LEU A 50 -6.56 -7.95 -4.72
CA LEU A 50 -5.33 -8.75 -4.70
C LEU A 50 -5.40 -9.90 -3.70
N ALA A 51 -5.97 -9.69 -2.51
CA ALA A 51 -6.15 -10.73 -1.50
C ALA A 51 -7.05 -11.87 -2.02
N TYR A 52 -8.08 -11.54 -2.80
CA TYR A 52 -8.92 -12.54 -3.46
C TYR A 52 -8.16 -13.28 -4.56
N HIS A 53 -7.42 -12.56 -5.41
CA HIS A 53 -6.60 -13.16 -6.47
C HIS A 53 -5.55 -14.13 -5.90
N LEU A 54 -4.88 -13.75 -4.81
CA LEU A 54 -3.88 -14.55 -4.12
C LEU A 54 -4.47 -15.71 -3.31
N GLY A 55 -5.80 -15.82 -3.20
CA GLY A 55 -6.48 -16.86 -2.43
C GLY A 55 -6.37 -16.69 -0.91
N LEU A 56 -5.96 -15.51 -0.43
CA LEU A 56 -5.85 -15.19 1.00
C LEU A 56 -7.22 -15.05 1.67
N ILE A 57 -8.24 -14.67 0.88
CA ILE A 57 -9.63 -14.60 1.32
C ILE A 57 -10.56 -15.41 0.41
N LYS A 58 -11.63 -15.94 1.00
CA LYS A 58 -12.65 -16.69 0.24
C LYS A 58 -13.56 -15.73 -0.53
N LYS A 59 -14.18 -16.22 -1.61
CA LYS A 59 -15.14 -15.46 -2.43
C LYS A 59 -16.27 -14.80 -1.62
N SER A 60 -16.76 -15.48 -0.57
CA SER A 60 -17.80 -14.94 0.31
C SER A 60 -17.32 -13.71 1.10
N GLU A 61 -16.06 -13.72 1.56
CA GLU A 61 -15.44 -12.61 2.26
C GLU A 61 -15.11 -11.46 1.31
N PHE A 62 -14.56 -11.77 0.13
CA PHE A 62 -14.34 -10.79 -0.94
C PHE A 62 -15.64 -10.04 -1.27
N ASN A 63 -16.73 -10.76 -1.55
CA ASN A 63 -18.02 -10.14 -1.86
C ASN A 63 -18.55 -9.27 -0.71
N LYS A 64 -18.33 -9.69 0.55
CA LYS A 64 -18.72 -8.93 1.74
C LYS A 64 -17.91 -7.63 1.86
N ARG A 65 -16.57 -7.70 1.72
CA ARG A 65 -15.67 -6.54 1.75
C ARG A 65 -16.00 -5.56 0.63
N LEU A 66 -16.10 -6.06 -0.61
CA LEU A 66 -16.44 -5.25 -1.77
C LEU A 66 -17.80 -4.57 -1.63
N LYS A 67 -18.83 -5.28 -1.15
CA LYS A 67 -20.15 -4.67 -0.91
C LYS A 67 -20.08 -3.53 0.11
N LYS A 68 -19.25 -3.66 1.15
CA LYS A 68 -19.04 -2.60 2.15
C LYS A 68 -18.31 -1.41 1.53
N LEU A 69 -17.23 -1.64 0.79
CA LEU A 69 -16.45 -0.58 0.13
C LEU A 69 -17.29 0.19 -0.90
N LYS A 70 -18.19 -0.50 -1.63
CA LYS A 70 -19.13 0.14 -2.58
C LYS A 70 -20.16 1.08 -1.94
N GLN A 71 -20.29 1.08 -0.61
CA GLN A 71 -21.16 1.98 0.13
C GLN A 71 -20.41 3.21 0.67
N ASP A 72 -19.09 3.23 0.52
CA ASP A 72 -18.24 4.33 0.97
C ASP A 72 -18.40 5.56 0.05
N PRO A 73 -18.41 6.79 0.59
CA PRO A 73 -18.50 8.01 -0.22
C PRO A 73 -17.41 8.16 -1.29
N PHE A 74 -16.23 7.56 -1.07
CA PHE A 74 -15.13 7.61 -2.05
C PHE A 74 -15.29 6.60 -3.18
N TYR A 75 -16.24 5.66 -3.11
CA TYR A 75 -16.46 4.71 -4.20
C TYR A 75 -17.10 5.39 -5.41
N SER A 76 -16.43 5.29 -6.55
CA SER A 76 -16.97 5.60 -7.86
C SER A 76 -16.57 4.50 -8.86
N GLN A 77 -17.30 4.37 -9.97
CA GLN A 77 -16.92 3.41 -11.01
C GLN A 77 -15.57 3.78 -11.63
N GLU A 78 -15.29 5.06 -11.76
CA GLU A 78 -14.03 5.58 -12.29
C GLU A 78 -12.84 5.18 -11.39
N LEU A 79 -12.95 5.39 -10.07
CA LEU A 79 -11.92 4.96 -9.12
C LEU A 79 -11.73 3.43 -9.14
N ASP A 80 -12.83 2.67 -9.18
CA ASP A 80 -12.79 1.20 -9.31
C ASP A 80 -12.05 0.75 -10.58
N ASP A 81 -12.24 1.45 -11.69
CA ASP A 81 -11.55 1.15 -12.95
C ASP A 81 -10.06 1.50 -12.90
N TYR A 82 -9.68 2.63 -12.28
CA TYR A 82 -8.25 2.94 -12.05
C TYR A 82 -7.57 1.95 -11.11
N VAL A 83 -8.26 1.54 -10.03
CA VAL A 83 -7.74 0.51 -9.11
C VAL A 83 -7.54 -0.81 -9.86
N LYS A 84 -8.45 -1.19 -10.76
CA LYS A 84 -8.29 -2.40 -11.57
C LYS A 84 -7.05 -2.36 -12.46
N VAL A 85 -6.73 -1.21 -13.06
CA VAL A 85 -5.49 -1.05 -13.84
C VAL A 85 -4.27 -1.39 -12.99
N TYR A 86 -4.21 -0.87 -11.76
CA TYR A 86 -3.15 -1.21 -10.81
C TYR A 86 -3.15 -2.71 -10.46
N THR A 87 -4.32 -3.28 -10.12
CA THR A 87 -4.37 -4.69 -9.73
C THR A 87 -4.03 -5.64 -10.87
N ASP A 88 -4.40 -5.31 -12.10
CA ASP A 88 -4.07 -6.09 -13.29
C ASP A 88 -2.55 -6.09 -13.53
N PHE A 89 -1.92 -4.92 -13.43
CA PHE A 89 -0.46 -4.80 -13.50
C PHE A 89 0.25 -5.57 -12.38
N ALA A 90 -0.25 -5.47 -11.15
CA ALA A 90 0.26 -6.23 -10.01
C ALA A 90 0.16 -7.75 -10.24
N ILE A 91 -0.98 -8.23 -10.75
CA ILE A 91 -1.21 -9.64 -11.09
C ILE A 91 -0.24 -10.10 -12.19
N GLU A 92 0.00 -9.29 -13.21
CA GLU A 92 1.00 -9.57 -14.24
C GLU A 92 2.38 -9.79 -13.61
N LYS A 93 2.83 -8.87 -12.75
CA LYS A 93 4.12 -8.99 -12.04
C LYS A 93 4.21 -10.18 -11.11
N ILE A 94 3.13 -10.49 -10.38
CA ILE A 94 3.05 -11.69 -9.54
C ILE A 94 3.22 -12.96 -10.39
N ASN A 95 2.55 -13.03 -11.54
CA ASN A 95 2.62 -14.19 -12.42
C ASN A 95 3.99 -14.34 -13.07
N GLU A 96 4.60 -13.24 -13.53
CA GLU A 96 5.98 -13.23 -14.05
C GLU A 96 6.97 -13.77 -12.99
N ALA A 97 6.87 -13.27 -11.77
CA ALA A 97 7.73 -13.71 -10.67
C ALA A 97 7.52 -15.19 -10.31
N ARG A 98 6.26 -15.67 -10.23
CA ARG A 98 5.96 -17.08 -9.96
C ARG A 98 6.38 -18.02 -11.08
N ALA A 99 6.35 -17.56 -12.33
CA ALA A 99 6.82 -18.35 -13.47
C ALA A 99 8.34 -18.55 -13.42
N ARG A 100 9.07 -17.55 -12.93
CA ARG A 100 10.54 -17.60 -12.76
C ARG A 100 10.96 -18.31 -11.47
N THR A 101 10.35 -17.94 -10.35
CA THR A 101 10.67 -18.39 -8.99
C THR A 101 9.42 -19.05 -8.41
N PRO A 102 9.30 -20.39 -8.44
CA PRO A 102 8.09 -21.10 -8.00
C PRO A 102 7.68 -20.84 -6.55
N ASP A 103 8.63 -20.48 -5.69
CA ASP A 103 8.46 -20.13 -4.28
C ASP A 103 8.44 -18.63 -4.02
N ALA A 104 8.21 -17.81 -5.06
CA ALA A 104 8.07 -16.36 -4.93
C ALA A 104 7.03 -15.99 -3.86
N VAL A 105 7.42 -15.10 -2.96
CA VAL A 105 6.59 -14.67 -1.84
C VAL A 105 5.89 -13.37 -2.22
N VAL A 106 4.57 -13.33 -1.99
CA VAL A 106 3.74 -12.15 -2.21
C VAL A 106 3.09 -11.75 -0.90
N LEU A 107 3.30 -10.52 -0.45
CA LEU A 107 2.75 -9.97 0.78
C LEU A 107 1.96 -8.70 0.44
N LEU A 108 0.83 -8.50 1.11
CA LEU A 108 0.01 -7.28 0.99
C LEU A 108 0.08 -6.51 2.31
N GLU A 109 0.06 -5.17 2.23
CA GLU A 109 0.05 -4.27 3.39
C GLU A 109 1.17 -4.63 4.40
N MET A 110 2.35 -4.96 3.90
CA MET A 110 3.44 -5.47 4.72
C MET A 110 4.15 -4.32 5.42
N LYS A 111 4.22 -4.37 6.75
CA LYS A 111 5.05 -3.45 7.52
C LYS A 111 6.53 -3.77 7.26
N LEU A 112 7.27 -2.77 6.79
CA LEU A 112 8.69 -2.86 6.48
C LEU A 112 9.48 -2.08 7.55
N ASP A 113 10.42 -2.75 8.19
CA ASP A 113 11.39 -2.15 9.09
C ASP A 113 12.69 -1.90 8.31
N TYR A 114 13.09 -0.64 8.19
CA TYR A 114 14.35 -0.23 7.55
C TYR A 114 15.24 0.52 8.55
N SER A 115 15.06 0.28 9.84
CA SER A 115 15.76 0.96 10.93
C SER A 115 17.29 0.75 10.91
N GLU A 116 17.75 -0.30 10.22
CA GLU A 116 19.17 -0.56 9.95
C GLU A 116 19.84 0.58 9.17
N TRP A 117 19.10 1.24 8.26
CA TRP A 117 19.63 2.34 7.44
C TRP A 117 19.21 3.71 7.94
N VAL A 118 18.00 3.82 8.48
CA VAL A 118 17.45 5.08 8.97
C VAL A 118 16.91 4.86 10.39
N PRO A 119 17.56 5.38 11.44
CA PRO A 119 17.17 5.09 12.82
C PRO A 119 15.68 5.35 13.10
N GLY A 120 14.97 4.32 13.57
CA GLY A 120 13.53 4.37 13.84
C GLY A 120 12.63 4.33 12.60
N GLY A 121 13.22 4.08 11.42
CA GLY A 121 12.54 4.05 10.14
C GLY A 121 11.68 2.80 9.93
N PHE A 122 10.40 3.02 9.66
CA PHE A 122 9.48 1.98 9.20
C PHE A 122 8.46 2.55 8.20
N GLY A 123 7.79 1.66 7.48
CA GLY A 123 6.75 1.99 6.51
C GLY A 123 5.86 0.78 6.19
N THR A 124 4.98 0.95 5.21
CA THR A 124 4.12 -0.12 4.70
C THR A 124 4.32 -0.23 3.20
N GLY A 125 4.52 -1.45 2.70
CA GLY A 125 4.45 -1.75 1.28
C GLY A 125 3.08 -2.34 0.95
N ASP A 126 2.35 -1.70 0.04
CA ASP A 126 1.00 -2.14 -0.36
C ASP A 126 1.03 -3.54 -0.99
N LEU A 127 2.04 -3.78 -1.85
CA LEU A 127 2.36 -5.08 -2.45
C LEU A 127 3.87 -5.29 -2.39
N VAL A 128 4.32 -6.34 -1.72
CA VAL A 128 5.73 -6.75 -1.65
C VAL A 128 5.89 -8.09 -2.34
N LEU A 129 6.78 -8.12 -3.33
CA LEU A 129 7.08 -9.29 -4.13
C LEU A 129 8.56 -9.65 -3.94
N VAL A 130 8.82 -10.86 -3.46
CA VAL A 130 10.17 -11.40 -3.29
C VAL A 130 10.34 -12.58 -4.24
N SER A 131 11.31 -12.45 -5.16
CA SER A 131 11.67 -13.47 -6.15
C SER A 131 13.16 -13.41 -6.45
N ASP A 132 13.71 -14.44 -7.06
CA ASP A 132 15.10 -14.46 -7.51
C ASP A 132 15.30 -13.56 -8.75
N ASP A 133 16.54 -13.12 -8.94
CA ASP A 133 17.04 -12.39 -10.11
C ASP A 133 16.15 -11.20 -10.54
N VAL A 134 15.86 -10.31 -9.59
CA VAL A 134 15.18 -9.02 -9.81
C VAL A 134 16.16 -7.95 -10.27
#